data_AF-A0A7S1ZJQ6-F1
#
_entry.id   AF-A0A7S1ZJQ6-F1
#
_cell.length_a   1.000
_cell.length_b   1.000
_cell.length_c   1.000
_cell.angle_alpha   90.00
_cell.angle_beta   90.00
_cell.angle_gamma   90.00
#
_symmetry.space_group_name_H-M   'P 1'
#
loop_
_entity.id
_entity.type
_entity.pdbx_description
1 polymer ?
#
loop_
_entity_poly.entity_id
_entity_poly.type
_entity_poly.pdbx_seq_one_letter_code
_entity_poly.pdbx_strand_id
1 'polypeptide(L)'
;MVCKAELDEALKRKRIFKDNTFKAYALLWEHCAKSMQNKITARTDYDTTIYNDPIKLLQTIKEHSLNYQETRYEMAIIMDAFRAPFNAKQKENQSLQDFTRRFKTSKDILESHLGGPIQLEKYVVTMDGYDESNEDSVVNCTKKASEQPFAYIYLENAD
;
A
#
# COMPACT_ATOMS: atom_id res chain seq x y z
N MET A 1 -48.80 -2.69 -13.68
CA MET A 1 -47.88 -1.84 -14.46
C MET A 1 -46.57 -1.57 -13.71
N VAL A 2 -46.62 -1.31 -12.39
CA VAL A 2 -45.46 -1.05 -11.52
C VAL A 2 -44.44 -2.21 -11.46
N CYS A 3 -44.87 -3.46 -11.22
CA CYS A 3 -43.95 -4.61 -11.15
C CYS A 3 -43.13 -4.86 -12.43
N LYS A 4 -43.65 -4.49 -13.60
CA LYS A 4 -42.94 -4.66 -14.87
C LYS A 4 -41.82 -3.63 -15.01
N ALA A 5 -42.10 -2.38 -14.63
CA ALA A 5 -41.09 -1.32 -14.64
C ALA A 5 -39.95 -1.60 -13.64
N GLU A 6 -40.29 -2.10 -12.44
CA GLU A 6 -39.29 -2.49 -11.43
C GLU A 6 -38.43 -3.67 -11.89
N LEU A 7 -39.03 -4.67 -12.55
CA LEU A 7 -38.30 -5.80 -13.12
C LEU A 7 -37.35 -5.35 -14.24
N ASP A 8 -37.82 -4.50 -15.15
CA ASP A 8 -37.02 -3.96 -16.25
C ASP A 8 -35.84 -3.13 -15.73
N GLU A 9 -36.06 -2.32 -14.68
CA GLU A 9 -35.00 -1.55 -14.04
C GLU A 9 -33.98 -2.46 -13.34
N ALA A 10 -34.43 -3.48 -12.61
CA ALA A 10 -33.56 -4.45 -11.95
C ALA A 10 -32.69 -5.23 -12.97
N LEU A 11 -33.29 -5.65 -14.09
CA LEU A 11 -32.57 -6.31 -15.18
C LEU A 11 -31.55 -5.36 -15.83
N LYS A 12 -31.91 -4.09 -16.04
CA LYS A 12 -30.99 -3.06 -16.55
C LYS A 12 -29.80 -2.88 -15.61
N ARG A 13 -30.04 -2.73 -14.31
CA ARG A 13 -28.97 -2.62 -13.30
C ARG A 13 -28.05 -3.85 -13.30
N LYS A 14 -28.61 -5.05 -13.43
CA LYS A 14 -27.83 -6.30 -13.50
C LYS A 14 -26.95 -6.37 -14.75
N ARG A 15 -27.44 -5.90 -15.90
CA ARG A 15 -26.64 -5.81 -17.14
C ARG A 15 -25.51 -4.80 -17.00
N ILE A 16 -25.83 -3.60 -16.54
CA ILE A 16 -24.83 -2.53 -16.31
C ILE A 16 -23.76 -3.01 -15.33
N PHE A 17 -24.14 -3.69 -14.25
CA PHE A 17 -23.19 -4.27 -13.30
C PHE A 17 -22.23 -5.25 -13.99
N LYS A 18 -22.74 -6.22 -14.76
CA LYS A 18 -21.90 -7.18 -15.48
C LYS A 18 -20.93 -6.49 -16.45
N ASP A 19 -21.43 -5.52 -17.22
CA ASP A 19 -20.62 -4.78 -18.19
C ASP A 19 -19.52 -3.97 -17.49
N ASN A 20 -19.86 -3.31 -16.38
CA ASN A 20 -18.91 -2.51 -15.61
C ASN A 20 -17.85 -3.39 -14.94
N THR A 21 -18.21 -4.57 -14.44
CA THR A 21 -17.26 -5.53 -13.86
C THR A 21 -16.23 -5.98 -14.90
N PHE A 22 -16.67 -6.31 -16.12
CA PHE A 22 -15.76 -6.67 -17.22
C PHE A 22 -14.83 -5.51 -17.59
N LYS A 23 -15.38 -4.30 -17.72
CA LYS A 23 -14.59 -3.09 -18.03
C LYS A 23 -13.57 -2.78 -16.94
N ALA A 24 -13.95 -2.93 -15.67
CA ALA A 24 -13.05 -2.73 -14.54
C ALA A 24 -11.90 -3.73 -14.57
N TYR A 25 -12.19 -5.01 -14.84
CA TYR A 25 -11.16 -6.04 -14.99
C TYR A 25 -10.19 -5.68 -16.12
N ALA A 26 -10.70 -5.35 -17.31
CA ALA A 26 -9.89 -4.98 -18.46
C ALA A 26 -8.98 -3.77 -18.18
N LEU A 27 -9.54 -2.72 -17.56
CA LEU A 27 -8.78 -1.51 -17.22
C LEU A 27 -7.64 -1.80 -16.23
N LEU A 28 -7.92 -2.58 -15.18
CA LEU A 28 -6.90 -3.00 -14.21
C LEU A 28 -5.82 -3.85 -14.88
N TRP A 29 -6.21 -4.76 -15.77
CA TRP A 29 -5.30 -5.62 -16.51
C TRP A 29 -4.39 -4.82 -17.45
N GLU A 30 -4.93 -3.87 -18.20
CA GLU A 30 -4.18 -2.99 -19.11
C GLU A 30 -3.16 -2.10 -18.37
N HIS A 31 -3.49 -1.67 -17.15
CA HIS A 31 -2.56 -0.93 -16.30
C HIS A 31 -1.40 -1.77 -15.74
N CYS A 32 -1.51 -3.10 -15.75
CA CYS A 32 -0.43 -3.97 -15.31
C CYS A 32 0.67 -4.06 -16.38
N ALA A 33 1.93 -3.91 -15.97
CA ALA A 33 3.07 -4.19 -16.84
C ALA A 33 3.07 -5.66 -17.31
N LYS A 34 3.60 -5.93 -18.50
CA LYS A 34 3.62 -7.29 -19.08
C LYS A 34 4.26 -8.35 -18.18
N SER A 35 5.27 -7.96 -17.39
CA SER A 35 5.88 -8.84 -16.39
C SER A 35 4.93 -9.23 -15.26
N MET A 36 4.06 -8.32 -14.82
CA MET A 36 3.03 -8.57 -13.80
C MET A 36 1.91 -9.44 -14.37
N GLN A 37 1.44 -9.14 -15.58
CA GLN A 37 0.46 -9.98 -16.28
C GLN A 37 0.93 -11.43 -16.39
N ASN A 38 2.17 -11.65 -16.84
CA ASN A 38 2.76 -12.98 -16.94
C ASN A 38 2.80 -13.73 -15.60
N LYS A 39 3.12 -13.04 -14.49
CA LYS A 39 3.11 -13.64 -13.15
C LYS A 39 1.71 -14.05 -12.72
N ILE A 40 0.71 -13.20 -12.98
CA ILE A 40 -0.68 -13.48 -12.64
C ILE A 40 -1.22 -14.65 -13.47
N THR A 41 -0.97 -14.67 -14.78
CA THR A 41 -1.39 -15.78 -15.67
C THR A 41 -0.72 -17.11 -15.35
N ALA A 42 0.46 -17.09 -14.70
CA ALA A 42 1.18 -18.31 -14.33
C ALA A 42 0.62 -18.97 -13.07
N ARG A 43 -0.27 -18.32 -12.32
CA ARG A 43 -0.91 -18.92 -11.15
C ARG A 43 -1.89 -20.01 -11.57
N THR A 44 -1.96 -21.07 -10.77
CA THR A 44 -2.86 -22.21 -11.01
C THR A 44 -4.34 -21.85 -10.84
N ASP A 45 -4.65 -20.81 -10.05
CA ASP A 45 -6.00 -20.32 -9.77
C ASP A 45 -6.48 -19.22 -10.74
N TYR A 46 -5.67 -18.87 -11.75
CA TYR A 46 -5.96 -17.76 -12.67
C TYR A 46 -7.29 -17.93 -13.42
N ASP A 47 -7.44 -19.01 -14.18
CA ASP A 47 -8.63 -19.23 -15.02
C ASP A 47 -9.91 -19.47 -14.21
N THR A 48 -9.77 -19.92 -12.96
CA THR A 48 -10.90 -20.33 -12.12
C THR A 48 -11.42 -19.22 -11.22
N THR A 49 -10.54 -18.35 -10.71
CA THR A 49 -10.91 -17.37 -9.67
C THR A 49 -10.55 -15.92 -10.01
N ILE A 50 -9.53 -15.71 -10.84
CA ILE A 50 -8.98 -14.37 -11.11
C ILE A 50 -9.56 -13.81 -12.40
N TYR A 51 -9.72 -14.65 -13.42
CA TYR A 51 -10.19 -14.24 -14.72
C TYR A 51 -11.58 -13.59 -14.67
N ASN A 52 -11.67 -12.37 -15.20
CA ASN A 52 -12.90 -11.57 -15.27
C ASN A 52 -13.51 -11.19 -13.90
N ASP A 53 -12.73 -11.27 -12.82
CA ASP A 53 -13.09 -10.74 -11.51
C ASP A 53 -12.14 -9.58 -11.12
N PRO A 54 -12.59 -8.32 -11.19
CA PRO A 54 -11.74 -7.16 -10.89
C PRO A 54 -11.30 -7.09 -9.43
N ILE A 55 -12.08 -7.63 -8.48
CA ILE A 55 -11.76 -7.60 -7.06
C ILE A 55 -10.65 -8.61 -6.77
N LYS A 56 -10.80 -9.83 -7.29
CA LYS A 56 -9.78 -10.87 -7.16
C LYS A 56 -8.49 -10.46 -7.87
N LEU A 57 -8.60 -9.89 -9.07
CA LEU A 57 -7.45 -9.34 -9.77
C LEU A 57 -6.70 -8.29 -8.94
N LEU A 58 -7.40 -7.35 -8.29
CA LEU A 58 -6.76 -6.35 -7.41
C LEU A 58 -6.04 -6.97 -6.22
N GLN A 59 -6.62 -8.00 -5.58
CA GLN A 59 -5.98 -8.72 -4.49
C GLN A 59 -4.69 -9.40 -4.97
N THR A 60 -4.74 -10.08 -6.10
CA THR A 60 -3.58 -10.74 -6.73
C THR A 60 -2.50 -9.73 -7.15
N ILE A 61 -2.89 -8.59 -7.73
CA ILE A 61 -1.95 -7.51 -8.08
C ILE A 61 -1.26 -7.00 -6.82
N LYS A 62 -2.00 -6.79 -5.72
CA LYS A 62 -1.41 -6.38 -4.44
C LYS A 62 -0.37 -7.39 -3.95
N GLU A 63 -0.72 -8.68 -3.95
CA GLU A 63 0.19 -9.77 -3.55
C GLU A 63 1.50 -9.76 -4.34
N HIS A 64 1.42 -9.67 -5.67
CA HIS A 64 2.61 -9.67 -6.52
C HIS A 64 3.37 -8.33 -6.54
N SER A 65 2.68 -7.19 -6.37
CA SER A 65 3.30 -5.86 -6.35
C SER A 65 4.10 -5.63 -5.07
N LEU A 66 3.70 -6.26 -3.96
CA LEU A 66 4.43 -6.22 -2.70
C LEU A 66 5.64 -7.17 -2.66
N ASN A 67 5.96 -7.87 -3.76
CA ASN A 67 7.08 -8.82 -3.83
C ASN A 67 7.02 -9.91 -2.75
N TYR A 68 5.87 -10.58 -2.60
CA TYR A 68 5.88 -11.90 -1.98
C TYR A 68 6.55 -12.88 -2.96
N GLN A 69 7.87 -13.04 -2.85
CA GLN A 69 8.49 -14.29 -3.26
C GLN A 69 8.26 -15.26 -2.11
N GLU A 70 7.50 -16.34 -2.34
CA GLU A 70 7.24 -17.40 -1.34
C GLU A 70 8.51 -17.91 -0.64
N THR A 71 9.69 -17.70 -1.24
CA THR A 71 11.00 -18.13 -0.74
C THR A 71 11.81 -17.08 0.01
N ARG A 72 11.38 -15.81 0.08
CA ARG A 72 12.18 -14.76 0.74
C ARG A 72 11.92 -14.75 2.24
N TYR A 73 13.00 -14.80 3.01
CA TYR A 73 12.97 -14.64 4.47
C TYR A 73 12.26 -13.33 4.85
N GLU A 74 11.23 -13.42 5.68
CA GLU A 74 10.35 -12.29 6.04
C GLU A 74 11.13 -11.10 6.61
N MET A 75 12.12 -11.37 7.47
CA MET A 75 12.95 -10.30 8.01
C MET A 75 13.77 -9.59 6.93
N ALA A 76 14.14 -10.26 5.83
CA ALA A 76 14.81 -9.60 4.72
C ALA A 76 13.89 -8.57 4.03
N ILE A 77 12.59 -8.85 3.96
CA ILE A 77 11.58 -7.93 3.42
C ILE A 77 11.44 -6.72 4.34
N ILE A 78 11.33 -6.94 5.65
CA ILE A 78 11.27 -5.87 6.65
C ILE A 78 12.54 -5.01 6.58
N MET A 79 13.72 -5.63 6.50
CA MET A 79 14.99 -4.90 6.39
C MET A 79 15.11 -4.10 5.08
N ASP A 80 14.55 -4.58 3.97
CA ASP A 80 14.50 -3.80 2.73
C ASP A 80 13.54 -2.60 2.86
N ALA A 81 12.42 -2.78 3.56
CA ALA A 81 11.51 -1.68 3.89
C ALA A 81 12.19 -0.64 4.80
N PHE A 82 13.04 -1.05 5.74
CA PHE A 82 13.89 -0.13 6.51
C PHE A 82 14.90 0.59 5.62
N ARG A 83 15.59 -0.11 4.71
CA ARG A 83 16.60 0.52 3.85
C ARG A 83 16.01 1.58 2.93
N ALA A 84 14.76 1.44 2.50
CA ALA A 84 14.17 2.31 1.50
C ALA A 84 14.11 3.81 1.90
N PRO A 85 13.46 4.21 3.01
CA PRO A 85 13.44 5.61 3.42
C PRO A 85 14.78 6.08 4.00
N PHE A 86 15.52 5.23 4.71
CA PHE A 86 16.78 5.63 5.35
C PHE A 86 17.94 5.84 4.37
N ASN A 87 17.90 5.20 3.19
CA ASN A 87 18.87 5.44 2.11
C ASN A 87 18.32 6.36 1.01
N ALA A 88 17.14 6.95 1.20
CA ALA A 88 16.54 7.80 0.18
C ALA A 88 17.27 9.13 0.08
N LYS A 89 17.86 9.40 -1.10
CA LYS A 89 18.45 10.70 -1.46
C LYS A 89 17.78 11.32 -2.67
N GLN A 90 17.59 12.63 -2.65
CA GLN A 90 17.15 13.36 -3.84
C GLN A 90 18.18 13.15 -4.96
N LYS A 91 17.70 12.78 -6.15
CA LYS A 91 18.56 12.56 -7.31
C LYS A 91 18.78 13.90 -8.02
N GLU A 92 19.92 14.06 -8.71
CA GLU A 92 20.26 15.28 -9.47
C GLU A 92 19.14 15.74 -10.43
N ASN A 93 18.45 14.80 -11.06
CA ASN A 93 17.36 15.08 -12.02
C ASN A 93 15.96 14.86 -11.42
N GLN A 94 15.81 14.89 -10.10
CA GLN A 94 14.53 14.67 -9.42
C GLN A 94 14.04 15.99 -8.81
N SER A 95 12.78 16.35 -9.07
CA SER A 95 12.15 17.48 -8.40
C SER A 95 11.95 17.18 -6.91
N LEU A 96 11.99 18.22 -6.06
CA LEU A 96 11.72 18.07 -4.64
C LEU A 96 10.35 17.40 -4.40
N GLN A 97 9.33 17.77 -5.17
CA GLN A 97 7.98 17.18 -5.05
C GLN A 97 7.98 15.67 -5.32
N ASP A 98 8.70 15.22 -6.36
CA ASP A 98 8.83 13.80 -6.67
C ASP A 98 9.64 13.07 -5.59
N PHE A 99 10.66 13.71 -5.04
CA PHE A 99 11.43 13.17 -3.92
C PHE A 99 10.54 13.01 -2.68
N THR A 100 9.80 14.04 -2.28
CA THR A 100 8.84 13.99 -1.16
C THR A 100 7.84 12.86 -1.35
N ARG A 101 7.28 12.72 -2.54
CA ARG A 101 6.32 11.65 -2.84
C ARG A 101 6.95 10.27 -2.66
N ARG A 102 8.14 10.06 -3.23
CA ARG A 102 8.88 8.79 -3.11
C ARG A 102 9.22 8.48 -1.65
N PHE A 103 9.70 9.47 -0.90
CA PHE A 103 10.07 9.32 0.50
C PHE A 103 8.85 8.93 1.36
N LYS A 104 7.73 9.63 1.20
CA LYS A 104 6.46 9.30 1.87
C LYS A 104 6.01 7.88 1.57
N THR A 105 6.00 7.49 0.29
CA THR A 105 5.65 6.11 -0.09
C THR A 105 6.57 5.08 0.55
N SER A 106 7.89 5.34 0.64
CA SER A 106 8.79 4.40 1.32
C SER A 106 8.57 4.32 2.83
N LYS A 107 8.20 5.43 3.48
CA LYS A 107 7.81 5.46 4.89
C LYS A 107 6.53 4.64 5.11
N ASP A 108 5.50 4.85 4.29
CA ASP A 108 4.21 4.15 4.40
C ASP A 108 4.37 2.63 4.22
N ILE A 109 5.25 2.20 3.31
CA ILE A 109 5.59 0.78 3.12
C ILE A 109 6.24 0.20 4.38
N LEU A 110 7.18 0.92 5.00
CA LEU A 110 7.81 0.47 6.24
C LEU A 110 6.78 0.35 7.37
N GLU A 111 5.94 1.36 7.58
CA GLU A 111 4.89 1.32 8.61
C GLU A 111 3.90 0.16 8.38
N SER A 112 3.57 -0.14 7.12
CA SER A 112 2.74 -1.30 6.78
C SER A 112 3.38 -2.63 7.15
N HIS A 113 4.72 -2.76 7.09
CA HIS A 113 5.43 -3.97 7.50
C HIS A 113 5.58 -4.08 9.02
N LEU A 114 5.68 -2.95 9.72
CA LEU A 114 5.79 -2.91 11.19
C LEU A 114 4.43 -3.02 11.89
N GLY A 115 3.32 -2.80 11.16
CA GLY A 115 1.98 -2.72 11.74
C GLY A 115 1.72 -1.39 12.47
N GLY A 116 2.51 -0.36 12.19
CA GLY A 116 2.42 0.93 12.86
C GLY A 116 3.72 1.75 12.78
N PRO A 117 3.77 2.88 13.52
CA PRO A 117 4.98 3.70 13.62
C PRO A 117 6.13 2.96 14.30
N ILE A 118 7.37 3.40 14.06
CA ILE A 118 8.55 2.85 14.71
C ILE A 118 8.47 3.13 16.21
N GLN A 119 8.59 2.09 17.02
CA GLN A 119 8.59 2.21 18.48
C GLN A 119 9.98 2.59 18.99
N LEU A 120 10.07 3.78 19.60
CA LEU A 120 11.27 4.28 20.26
C LEU A 120 11.03 4.37 21.77
N GLU A 121 10.71 3.23 22.40
CA GLU A 121 10.21 3.14 23.78
C GLU A 121 11.02 3.98 24.79
N LYS A 122 12.34 3.80 24.82
CA LYS A 122 13.23 4.53 25.73
C LYS A 122 13.19 6.05 25.51
N TYR A 123 13.03 6.49 24.26
CA TYR A 123 12.97 7.92 23.93
C TYR A 123 11.60 8.51 24.27
N VAL A 124 10.52 7.78 23.97
CA VAL A 124 9.14 8.19 24.25
C VAL A 124 8.93 8.50 25.73
N VAL A 125 9.50 7.68 26.63
CA VAL A 125 9.43 7.90 28.10
C VAL A 125 10.10 9.21 28.54
N THR A 126 11.07 9.71 27.76
CA THR A 126 11.78 10.97 28.05
C THR A 126 11.11 12.20 27.44
N MET A 127 10.03 12.03 26.68
CA MET A 127 9.37 13.15 26.00
C MET A 127 8.49 13.95 26.97
N ASP A 128 8.51 15.27 26.81
CA ASP A 128 7.60 16.16 27.54
C ASP A 128 6.14 15.83 27.24
N GLY A 129 5.35 15.63 28.30
CA GLY A 129 3.94 15.28 28.20
C GLY A 129 3.66 13.78 28.06
N TYR A 130 4.69 12.92 28.15
CA TYR A 130 4.50 11.48 28.29
C TYR A 130 3.89 11.13 29.65
N ASP A 131 2.79 10.39 29.63
CA ASP A 131 2.13 9.82 30.80
C ASP A 131 1.76 8.36 30.49
N GLU A 132 2.40 7.43 31.20
CA GLU A 132 2.18 5.98 31.04
C GLU A 132 0.75 5.57 31.37
N SER A 133 0.06 6.33 32.23
CA SER A 133 -1.33 6.02 32.61
C SER A 133 -2.35 6.51 31.58
N ASN A 134 -1.93 7.29 30.59
CA ASN A 134 -2.79 7.92 29.59
C ASN A 134 -2.49 7.38 28.18
N GLU A 135 -3.38 6.55 27.66
CA GLU A 135 -3.26 5.93 26.34
C GLU A 135 -3.08 6.95 25.21
N ASP A 136 -3.79 8.09 25.26
CA ASP A 136 -3.66 9.14 24.26
C ASP A 136 -2.28 9.80 24.29
N SER A 137 -1.70 9.96 25.49
CA SER A 137 -0.34 10.48 25.64
C SER A 137 0.68 9.53 25.01
N VAL A 138 0.58 8.23 25.32
CA VAL A 138 1.48 7.19 24.80
C VAL A 138 1.41 7.16 23.26
N VAL A 139 0.21 7.14 22.68
CA VAL A 139 0.03 7.11 21.22
C VAL A 139 0.59 8.36 20.54
N ASN A 140 0.34 9.54 21.11
CA ASN A 140 0.81 10.81 20.53
C ASN A 140 2.32 10.96 20.61
N CYS A 141 2.93 10.63 21.76
CA CYS A 141 4.38 10.68 21.93
C CYS A 141 5.06 9.64 21.04
N THR A 142 4.49 8.43 20.89
CA THR A 142 5.03 7.40 19.98
C THR A 142 5.01 7.85 18.53
N LYS A 143 3.90 8.45 18.06
CA LYS A 143 3.82 9.00 16.69
C LYS A 143 4.84 10.10 16.46
N LYS A 144 4.92 11.07 17.38
CA LYS A 144 5.88 12.18 17.29
C LYS A 144 7.33 11.66 17.29
N ALA A 145 7.67 10.74 18.18
CA ALA A 145 8.97 10.11 18.24
C ALA A 145 9.33 9.41 16.92
N SER A 146 8.39 8.67 16.33
CA SER A 146 8.60 8.00 15.06
C SER A 146 8.77 8.98 13.89
N GLU A 147 8.13 10.14 13.92
CA GLU A 147 8.20 11.13 12.83
C GLU A 147 9.54 11.87 12.79
N GLN A 148 10.16 12.13 13.94
CA GLN A 148 11.43 12.86 14.06
C GLN A 148 12.58 12.30 13.20
N PRO A 149 12.93 11.00 13.25
CA PRO A 149 14.02 10.46 12.43
C PRO A 149 13.72 10.57 10.93
N PHE A 150 12.47 10.37 10.52
CA PHE A 150 12.09 10.53 9.12
C PHE A 150 12.18 11.99 8.67
N ALA A 151 11.75 12.94 9.50
CA ALA A 151 11.86 14.36 9.21
C ALA A 151 13.33 14.79 9.09
N TYR A 152 14.19 14.32 10.01
CA TYR A 152 15.63 14.59 9.99
C TYR A 152 16.27 14.07 8.70
N ILE A 153 16.08 12.78 8.37
CA ILE A 153 16.65 12.15 7.17
C ILE A 153 16.11 12.81 5.89
N TYR A 154 14.82 13.19 5.88
CA TYR A 154 14.24 13.88 4.74
C TYR A 154 14.93 15.23 4.49
N LEU A 155 15.15 16.02 5.54
CA LEU A 155 15.81 17.31 5.43
C LEU A 155 17.30 17.18 5.08
N GLU A 156 17.98 16.17 5.63
CA GLU A 156 19.40 15.90 5.35
C GLU A 156 19.64 15.48 3.89
N ASN A 157 18.68 14.78 3.28
CA ASN A 157 18.83 14.18 1.96
C ASN A 157 18.03 14.87 0.85
N ALA A 158 17.33 15.95 1.17
CA ALA A 158 16.75 16.88 0.22
C ALA A 158 17.79 17.95 -0.13
N ASP A 159 18.44 17.78 -1.29
CA ASP A 159 19.41 18.72 -1.88
C ASP A 159 18.70 19.87 -2.62
#